data_AF-A0A8K0Y314-F1
#
_entry.id   AF-A0A8K0Y314-F1
#
_cell.length_a   1.000
_cell.length_b   1.000
_cell.length_c   1.000
_cell.angle_alpha   90.00
_cell.angle_beta   90.00
_cell.angle_gamma   90.00
#
_symmetry.space_group_name_H-M   'P 1'
#
loop_
_entity.id
_entity.type
_entity.pdbx_description
1 polymer ?
#
loop_
_entity_poly.entity_id
_entity_poly.type
_entity_poly.pdbx_seq_one_letter_code
_entity_poly.pdbx_strand_id
1 'polypeptide(L)' 'MSYEPKGVVIASGPGDPIKCDKTIDTAKSLIEKNIPTLGICLGAQILGLAGGASTYKLKYGHRGTEQVVH' A
#
# COMPACT_ATOMS: atom_id res chain seq x y z
N MET A 1 1.06 -0.83 19.51
CA MET A 1 1.54 0.31 18.70
C MET A 1 1.78 1.44 19.67
N SER A 2 3.02 1.89 19.80
CA SER A 2 3.43 2.84 20.85
C SER A 2 3.08 4.31 20.56
N TYR A 3 2.52 4.59 19.38
CA TYR A 3 2.43 5.96 18.83
C TYR A 3 1.00 6.52 18.73
N GLU A 4 -0.02 5.74 19.11
CA GLU A 4 -1.46 6.12 19.05
C GLU A 4 -1.86 7.01 17.85
N PRO A 5 -1.55 6.57 16.60
CA PRO A 5 -1.72 7.43 15.44
C PRO A 5 -3.20 7.66 15.14
N LYS A 6 -3.55 8.90 14.79
CA LYS A 6 -4.89 9.26 14.29
C LYS A 6 -5.09 8.88 12.82
N GLY A 7 -4.01 8.59 12.12
CA GLY A 7 -3.98 8.06 10.77
C GLY A 7 -2.56 7.73 10.35
N VAL A 8 -2.42 6.92 9.30
CA VAL A 8 -1.13 6.49 8.77
C VAL A 8 -1.09 6.69 7.26
N VAL A 9 0.04 7.17 6.76
CA VAL A 9 0.31 7.26 5.32
C VAL A 9 1.44 6.29 4.97
N ILE A 10 1.18 5.38 4.03
CA ILE A 10 2.17 4.51 3.42
C ILE A 10 2.58 5.14 2.08
N ALA A 11 3.79 5.72 2.05
CA ALA A 11 4.29 6.45 0.91
C ALA A 11 4.64 5.52 -0.28
N SER A 12 5.04 6.16 -1.39
CA SER A 12 5.57 5.46 -2.56
C SER A 12 6.93 4.84 -2.29
N GLY A 13 7.34 3.89 -3.13
CA GLY A 13 8.64 3.25 -3.05
C GLY A 13 8.93 2.36 -4.26
N PRO A 14 10.19 1.97 -4.47
CA PRO A 14 10.56 1.01 -5.48
C PRO A 14 10.32 -0.44 -5.01
N GLY A 15 10.23 -1.37 -5.96
CA GLY A 15 10.29 -2.80 -5.67
C GLY A 15 8.97 -3.54 -5.86
N ASP A 16 8.97 -4.79 -5.39
CA ASP A 16 7.83 -5.70 -5.47
C ASP A 16 7.09 -5.68 -4.12
N PRO A 17 5.82 -5.24 -4.09
CA PRO A 17 5.05 -5.13 -2.84
C PRO A 17 4.87 -6.46 -2.12
N ILE A 18 4.88 -7.60 -2.83
CA ILE A 18 4.72 -8.93 -2.20
C ILE A 18 5.87 -9.24 -1.24
N LYS A 19 7.05 -8.63 -1.43
CA LYS A 19 8.21 -8.85 -0.56
C LYS A 19 8.19 -7.98 0.71
N CYS A 20 7.18 -7.15 0.89
CA CYS A 20 7.07 -6.21 2.00
C CYS A 20 6.25 -6.80 3.18
N ASP A 21 6.49 -8.06 3.54
CA ASP A 21 5.71 -8.82 4.54
C ASP A 21 5.41 -8.03 5.82
N LYS A 22 6.45 -7.45 6.43
CA LYS A 22 6.31 -6.66 7.67
C LYS A 22 5.39 -5.46 7.51
N THR A 23 5.45 -4.79 6.35
CA THR A 23 4.64 -3.62 6.07
C THR A 23 3.19 -4.02 5.76
N ILE A 24 2.99 -5.16 5.07
CA ILE A 24 1.67 -5.74 4.83
C ILE A 24 1.00 -6.14 6.15
N ASP A 25 1.71 -6.83 7.04
CA ASP A 25 1.19 -7.23 8.36
C ASP A 25 0.83 -6.01 9.23
N THR A 26 1.67 -4.97 9.17
CA THR A 26 1.41 -3.71 9.86
C THR A 26 0.17 -3.02 9.29
N ALA A 27 0.07 -2.94 7.96
CA ALA A 27 -1.08 -2.36 7.27
C ALA A 27 -2.38 -3.12 7.59
N LYS A 28 -2.34 -4.45 7.63
CA LYS A 28 -3.45 -5.29 8.05
C LYS A 28 -3.89 -4.97 9.48
N SER A 29 -2.93 -4.88 10.40
CA SER A 29 -3.18 -4.50 11.80
C SER A 29 -3.80 -3.10 11.94
N LEU A 30 -3.42 -2.15 11.07
CA LEU A 30 -4.00 -0.79 11.05
C LEU A 30 -5.45 -0.81 10.59
N ILE A 31 -5.75 -1.57 9.53
CA ILE A 31 -7.10 -1.74 8.98
C ILE A 31 -8.01 -2.42 10.00
N GLU A 32 -7.57 -3.50 10.63
CA GLU A 32 -8.33 -4.23 11.67
C GLU A 32 -8.68 -3.35 12.87
N LYS A 33 -7.83 -2.37 13.18
CA LYS A 33 -8.03 -1.41 14.27
C LYS A 33 -8.84 -0.18 13.86
N ASN A 34 -9.37 -0.14 12.64
CA ASN A 34 -10.10 0.99 12.08
C ASN A 34 -9.31 2.32 12.13
N ILE A 35 -7.98 2.24 11.99
CA ILE A 35 -7.14 3.43 11.90
C ILE A 35 -7.13 3.90 10.43
N PRO A 36 -7.54 5.15 10.14
CA PRO A 36 -7.53 5.69 8.78
C PRO A 36 -6.14 5.54 8.14
N THR A 37 -6.07 4.85 7.01
CA THR A 37 -4.79 4.55 6.34
C THR A 37 -4.86 4.89 4.86
N LEU A 38 -3.89 5.67 4.37
CA LEU A 38 -3.75 6.07 2.98
C LEU A 38 -2.49 5.45 2.38
N GLY A 39 -2.60 4.88 1.18
CA GLY A 39 -1.47 4.28 0.45
C GLY A 39 -1.22 4.99 -0.88
N ILE A 40 0.04 5.30 -1.18
CA ILE A 40 0.44 6.00 -2.42
C ILE A 40 1.36 5.09 -3.24
N CYS A 41 1.04 4.86 -4.52
CA CYS A 41 1.81 4.00 -5.43
C CYS A 41 2.05 2.60 -4.84
N LEU A 42 3.29 2.27 -4.42
CA LEU A 42 3.61 1.03 -3.71
C LEU A 42 2.75 0.86 -2.43
N GLY A 43 2.48 1.94 -1.71
CA GLY A 43 1.62 1.91 -0.53
C GLY A 43 0.18 1.49 -0.85
N ALA A 44 -0.36 1.87 -2.01
CA ALA A 44 -1.68 1.42 -2.45
C ALA A 44 -1.70 -0.08 -2.72
N GLN A 45 -0.63 -0.62 -3.29
CA GLN A 45 -0.47 -2.06 -3.51
C GLN A 45 -0.36 -2.83 -2.19
N ILE A 46 0.37 -2.30 -1.21
CA ILE A 46 0.47 -2.88 0.14
C ILE A 46 -0.90 -2.93 0.82
N LEU A 47 -1.71 -1.86 0.70
CA LEU A 47 -3.08 -1.86 1.24
C LEU A 47 -3.97 -2.89 0.55
N GLY A 48 -3.84 -3.06 -0.77
CA GLY A 48 -4.52 -4.12 -1.50
C GLY A 48 -4.17 -5.51 -0.96
N LEU A 49 -2.88 -5.80 -0.79
CA LEU A 49 -2.39 -7.07 -0.23
C LEU A 49 -2.89 -7.30 1.20
N ALA A 50 -2.85 -6.26 2.05
CA ALA A 50 -3.36 -6.32 3.42
C ALA A 50 -4.86 -6.59 3.48
N GLY A 51 -5.62 -6.11 2.49
CA GLY A 51 -7.04 -6.40 2.29
C GLY A 51 -7.34 -7.76 1.64
N GLY A 52 -6.33 -8.60 1.38
CA GLY A 52 -6.48 -9.92 0.79
C GLY A 52 -6.50 -9.95 -0.74
N ALA A 53 -6.19 -8.83 -1.41
CA ALA A 53 -5.98 -8.83 -2.85
C ALA A 53 -4.63 -9.48 -3.22
N SER A 54 -4.40 -9.62 -4.52
CA SER A 54 -3.12 -10.07 -5.08
C SER A 54 -2.54 -9.00 -6.01
N THR A 55 -1.24 -9.06 -6.25
CA THR A 55 -0.57 -8.20 -7.23
C THR A 55 0.10 -9.04 -8.31
N TYR A 56 0.36 -8.43 -9.46
CA TYR A 56 1.07 -9.04 -10.56
C TYR A 56 1.98 -8.01 -11.23
N LYS A 57 3.05 -8.48 -11.86
CA LYS A 57 3.99 -7.62 -12.58
C LYS A 57 3.43 -7.29 -13.96
N LEU A 58 3.28 -6.00 -14.25
CA LEU A 58 2.90 -5.52 -15.58
C LEU A 58 4.02 -5.78 -16.60
N LYS A 59 3.63 -6.06 -17.86
CA LYS A 59 4.57 -6.17 -18.99
C LYS A 59 5.29 -4.85 -19.24
N TYR A 60 4.56 -3.74 -19.17
CA TYR A 60 5.07 -2.38 -19.16
C TYR A 60 4.34 -1.61 -18.05
N GLY A 61 5.08 -0.91 -17.20
CA GLY A 61 4.49 -0.13 -16.11
C GLY A 61 3.87 1.17 -16.61
N HIS A 62 3.00 1.74 -15.78
CA HIS A 62 2.45 3.09 -15.93
C HIS A 62 3.52 4.13 -15.57
N ARG A 63 4.18 4.72 -16.57
CA ARG A 63 5.30 5.66 -16.41
C ARG A 63 5.10 6.85 -17.34
N GLY A 64 4.42 7.89 -16.86
CA GLY A 64 4.20 9.13 -17.60
C GLY A 64 3.48 10.18 -16.74
N THR A 65 3.62 11.45 -17.09
CA THR A 65 2.97 12.56 -16.37
C THR A 65 1.54 12.83 -16.83
N GLU A 66 1.15 12.33 -18.01
CA GLU A 66 -0.15 12.57 -18.65
C GLU A 66 -1.09 11.35 -18.55
N GLN A 67 -0.92 10.54 -17.50
CA GLN A 67 -1.79 9.38 -17.29
C GLN A 67 -3.13 9.80 -16.71
N VAL A 68 -4.19 9.52 -17.45
CA VAL A 68 -5.57 9.80 -17.05
C VAL A 68 -6.06 8.69 -16.12
N VAL A 69 -6.62 9.08 -14.98
CA VAL A 69 -7.41 8.24 -14.07
C VAL A 69 -8.86 8.72 -14.13
N HIS A 70 -9.83 7.81 -14.04
CA HIS A 70 -11.26 8.15 -14.05
C HIS A 70 -11.75 8.60 -12.68
#